data_AF-A0A430EK06-F1
#
_entry.id   AF-A0A430EK06-F1
#
_cell.length_a   1.000
_cell.length_b   1.000
_cell.length_c   1.000
_cell.angle_alpha   90.00
_cell.angle_beta   90.00
_cell.angle_gamma   90.00
#
_symmetry.space_group_name_H-M   'P 1'
#
loop_
_entity.id
_entity.type
_entity.pdbx_description
1 polymer ?
#
loop_
_entity_poly.entity_id
_entity_poly.type
_entity_poly.pdbx_seq_one_letter_code
_entity_poly.pdbx_strand_id
1 'polypeptide(L)' 'MADTIDEANALAEQHLERSLRAARQPIPVGAPGECEGCGDDMPRLVDGLCGFCRDGRRR' A
#
# COMPACT_ATOMS: atom_id res chain seq x y z
N MET A 1 -12.73 9.10 36.33
CA MET A 1 -13.80 9.85 35.63
C MET A 1 -13.24 10.10 34.26
N ALA A 2 -13.94 9.68 33.21
CA ALA A 2 -13.50 9.98 31.85
C ALA A 2 -13.73 11.48 31.61
N ASP A 3 -12.73 12.16 31.07
CA ASP A 3 -12.85 13.55 30.63
C ASP A 3 -12.91 13.65 29.10
N THR A 4 -12.97 14.88 28.60
CA THR A 4 -13.02 15.15 27.16
C THR A 4 -11.76 14.69 26.42
N ILE A 5 -10.62 14.59 27.11
CA ILE A 5 -9.38 14.09 26.52
C ILE A 5 -9.43 12.57 26.38
N ASP A 6 -9.97 11.88 27.38
CA ASP A 6 -10.21 10.43 27.31
C ASP A 6 -11.14 10.08 26.14
N GLU A 7 -12.24 10.83 25.97
CA GLU A 7 -13.17 10.65 24.85
C GLU A 7 -12.51 10.90 23.49
N ALA A 8 -11.71 11.98 23.37
CA ALA A 8 -11.00 12.29 22.14
C ALA A 8 -9.98 11.20 21.76
N ASN A 9 -9.26 10.66 22.74
CA ASN A 9 -8.31 9.57 22.52
C ASN A 9 -9.01 8.29 22.05
N ALA A 10 -10.14 7.94 22.66
CA ALA A 10 -10.92 6.77 22.25
C ALA A 10 -11.39 6.88 20.79
N LEU A 11 -11.83 8.07 20.36
CA LEU A 11 -12.21 8.30 18.97
C LEU A 11 -11.00 8.18 18.03
N ALA A 12 -9.86 8.78 18.39
CA ALA A 12 -8.64 8.70 17.59
C ALA A 12 -8.17 7.25 17.40
N GLU A 13 -8.25 6.42 18.45
CA GLU A 13 -7.88 5.00 18.39
C GLU A 13 -8.81 4.20 17.48
N GLN A 14 -10.13 4.42 17.57
CA GLN A 14 -11.11 3.80 16.67
C GLN A 14 -10.87 4.19 15.21
N HIS A 15 -10.57 5.46 14.95
CA HIS A 15 -10.24 5.95 13.61
C HIS A 15 -8.96 5.32 13.07
N LEU A 16 -7.93 5.19 13.91
CA LEU A 16 -6.68 4.55 13.55
C LEU A 16 -6.89 3.07 13.22
N GLU A 17 -7.60 2.31 14.07
CA GLU A 17 -7.84 0.89 13.84
C GLU A 17 -8.59 0.66 12.52
N ARG A 18 -9.66 1.44 12.27
CA ARG A 18 -10.41 1.38 11.02
C ARG A 18 -9.52 1.64 9.80
N SER A 19 -8.65 2.64 9.90
CA SER A 19 -7.75 3.03 8.81
C SER A 19 -6.71 1.93 8.54
N LEU A 20 -6.13 1.35 9.58
CA LEU A 20 -5.18 0.25 9.47
C LEU A 20 -5.85 -0.99 8.86
N ARG A 21 -7.08 -1.31 9.26
CA ARG A 21 -7.83 -2.45 8.69
C ARG A 21 -8.12 -2.23 7.20
N ALA A 22 -8.50 -1.02 6.80
CA ALA A 22 -8.74 -0.68 5.41
C ALA A 22 -7.44 -0.71 4.56
N ALA A 23 -6.31 -0.29 5.13
CA ALA A 23 -5.03 -0.26 4.43
C ALA A 23 -4.39 -1.65 4.24
N ARG A 24 -4.78 -2.65 5.04
CA ARG A 24 -4.32 -4.05 4.91
C ARG A 24 -4.95 -4.73 3.70
N GLN A 25 -4.51 -4.32 2.51
CA GLN A 25 -4.86 -4.97 1.25
C GLN A 25 -3.85 -6.07 0.91
N PRO A 26 -4.27 -7.17 0.26
CA PRO A 26 -3.35 -8.18 -0.24
C PRO A 26 -2.31 -7.54 -1.17
N ILE A 27 -1.04 -7.80 -0.91
CA ILE A 27 0.03 -7.38 -1.82
C ILE A 27 0.12 -8.43 -2.93
N PRO A 28 -0.10 -8.08 -4.20
CA PRO A 28 -0.01 -9.05 -5.28
C PRO A 28 1.40 -9.64 -5.35
N VAL A 29 1.48 -10.96 -5.47
CA VAL A 29 2.76 -11.64 -5.70
C VAL A 29 3.26 -11.22 -7.09
N GLY A 30 4.56 -10.96 -7.19
CA GLY A 30 5.16 -10.66 -8.48
C GLY A 30 6.15 -11.73 -8.90
N ALA A 31 6.44 -11.77 -10.19
CA ALA A 31 7.42 -12.67 -10.79
C ALA A 31 8.59 -11.88 -11.38
N PRO A 32 9.81 -12.44 -11.40
CA PRO A 32 10.94 -11.81 -12.10
C PRO A 32 10.76 -11.88 -13.62
N GLY A 33 11.31 -10.90 -14.35
CA GLY A 33 11.35 -10.88 -15.81
C GLY A 33 11.41 -9.47 -16.40
N GLU A 34 11.13 -9.37 -17.70
CA GLU A 34 11.13 -8.10 -18.45
C GLU A 34 9.78 -7.36 -18.35
N CYS A 35 9.81 -6.06 -18.06
CA CYS A 35 8.61 -5.23 -17.94
C CYS A 35 8.02 -4.86 -19.31
N GLU A 36 6.72 -5.08 -19.49
CA GLU A 36 6.00 -4.78 -20.73
C GLU A 36 5.93 -3.28 -21.06
N GLY A 37 6.11 -2.40 -20.06
CA GLY A 37 6.04 -0.95 -20.25
C GLY A 37 7.37 -0.28 -20.63
N CYS A 38 8.49 -0.78 -20.10
CA CYS A 38 9.80 -0.13 -20.30
C CYS A 38 10.90 -1.07 -20.84
N GLY A 39 10.66 -2.38 -20.92
CA GLY A 39 11.63 -3.36 -21.42
C GLY A 39 12.79 -3.67 -20.47
N ASP A 40 12.78 -3.14 -19.24
CA ASP A 40 13.84 -3.46 -18.27
C ASP A 40 13.57 -4.81 -17.59
N ASP A 41 14.63 -5.54 -17.25
CA ASP A 41 14.55 -6.72 -16.38
C ASP A 41 14.40 -6.30 -14.92
N MET A 42 13.34 -6.77 -14.27
CA MET A 42 13.03 -6.49 -12.88
C MET A 42 12.82 -7.77 -12.07
N PRO A 43 13.26 -7.78 -10.79
CA PRO A 43 13.09 -8.93 -9.91
C PRO A 43 11.62 -9.18 -9.50
N ARG A 44 10.75 -8.18 -9.70
CA ARG A 44 9.34 -8.24 -9.34
C ARG A 44 8.48 -7.43 -10.31
N LEU A 45 7.74 -8.13 -11.15
CA LEU A 45 6.68 -7.64 -11.99
C LEU A 45 5.33 -8.03 -11.39
N VAL A 46 4.38 -7.11 -11.40
CA VAL A 46 2.97 -7.37 -11.07
C VAL A 46 2.19 -7.08 -12.33
N ASP A 47 1.44 -8.07 -12.82
CA ASP A 47 0.69 -7.98 -14.08
C ASP A 47 1.58 -7.50 -15.26
N GLY A 48 2.79 -8.06 -15.37
CA GLY A 48 3.75 -7.74 -16.44
C GLY A 48 4.46 -6.38 -16.29
N LEU A 49 4.11 -5.58 -15.28
CA LEU A 49 4.63 -4.23 -15.09
C LEU A 49 5.53 -4.11 -13.86
N CYS A 50 6.58 -3.31 -14.00
CA CYS A 50 7.44 -2.94 -12.89
C CYS A 50 6.78 -1.88 -12.00
N GLY A 51 7.33 -1.69 -10.79
CA GLY A 51 6.81 -0.70 -9.84
C GLY A 51 6.73 0.72 -10.38
N PHE A 52 7.68 1.14 -11.23
CA PHE A 52 7.67 2.48 -11.82
C PHE A 52 6.56 2.65 -12.86
N CYS A 53 6.48 1.73 -13.82
CA CYS A 53 5.46 1.75 -14.87
C CYS A 53 4.06 1.59 -14.30
N ARG A 54 3.86 0.66 -13.36
CA ARG A 54 2.58 0.42 -12.70
C ARG A 54 2.12 1.62 -11.86
N ASP A 55 3.03 2.26 -11.15
CA ASP A 55 2.70 3.38 -10.25
C ASP A 55 2.80 4.75 -10.97
N GLY A 56 3.13 4.78 -12.26
CA GLY A 56 3.27 6.01 -13.06
C GLY A 56 4.40 6.93 -12.59
N ARG A 57 5.46 6.38 -11.98
CA ARG A 57 6.58 7.15 -11.42
C ARG A 57 7.73 7.24 -12.41
N ARG A 58 8.46 8.37 -12.36
CA ARG A 58 9.77 8.44 -13.02
C ARG A 58 10.73 7.47 -12.37
N ARG A 59 11.47 6.77 -13.21
CA ARG A 59 12.54 5.86 -12.83
C ARG A 59 13.79 6.64 -12.41
#